data_AF-E6UJZ7-F1
#
_entry.id   AF-E6UJZ7-F1
#
_cell.length_a   1.000
_cell.length_b   1.000
_cell.length_c   1.000
_cell.angle_alpha   90.00
_cell.angle_beta   90.00
_cell.angle_gamma   90.00
#
_symmetry.space_group_name_H-M   'P 1'
#
loop_
_entity.id
_entity.type
_entity.pdbx_description
1 polymer ?
#
loop_
_entity_poly.entity_id
_entity_poly.type
_entity_poly.pdbx_seq_one_letter_code
_entity_poly.pdbx_strand_id
1 'polypeptide(L)'
;MNDVKEEKLEYYQCLKLLEYLVEIGLIQKNPQIPSDILVFCEGNGEEYPEGWYSENIFDAARDLVNKPDEQRILLDAIEEKGFKKPELPKFETVRLDVEKFFS
;
A
#
# COMPACT_ATOMS: atom_id res chain seq x y z
N MET A 1 -18.33 23.30 1.21
CA MET A 1 -17.44 22.20 1.63
C MET A 1 -16.62 21.86 0.41
N ASN A 2 -15.30 22.00 0.49
CA ASN A 2 -14.45 21.64 -0.64
C ASN A 2 -14.46 20.11 -0.73
N ASP A 3 -15.06 19.57 -1.79
CA ASP A 3 -14.86 18.19 -2.20
C ASP A 3 -13.38 18.04 -2.56
N VAL A 4 -12.54 17.72 -1.58
CA VAL A 4 -11.24 17.13 -1.87
C VAL A 4 -11.59 15.78 -2.46
N LYS A 5 -11.62 15.69 -3.80
CA LYS A 5 -11.60 14.41 -4.50
C LYS A 5 -10.38 13.67 -3.95
N GLU A 6 -10.61 12.73 -3.03
CA GLU A 6 -9.56 11.86 -2.53
C GLU A 6 -8.96 11.15 -3.74
N GLU A 7 -7.71 11.49 -4.04
CA GLU A 7 -7.06 11.05 -5.26
C GLU A 7 -6.68 9.58 -5.06
N LYS A 8 -7.37 8.70 -5.79
CA LYS A 8 -7.09 7.25 -5.84
C LYS A 8 -5.60 7.04 -6.09
N LEU A 9 -4.96 6.23 -5.25
CA LEU A 9 -3.55 5.88 -5.42
C LEU A 9 -3.36 4.94 -6.60
N GLU A 10 -2.33 5.20 -7.39
CA GLU A 10 -1.88 4.32 -8.47
C GLU A 10 -1.04 3.16 -7.92
N TYR A 11 -0.80 2.14 -8.75
CA TYR A 11 -0.08 0.92 -8.37
C TYR A 11 1.23 1.17 -7.64
N TYR A 12 2.08 2.04 -8.18
CA TYR A 12 3.38 2.32 -7.57
C TYR A 12 3.23 3.02 -6.21
N GLN A 13 2.23 3.87 -6.06
CA GLN A 13 1.93 4.54 -4.80
C GLN A 13 1.37 3.56 -3.76
N CYS A 14 0.52 2.60 -4.19
CA CYS A 14 0.05 1.52 -3.33
C CYS A 14 1.21 0.65 -2.83
N LEU A 15 2.15 0.29 -3.70
CA LEU A 15 3.35 -0.44 -3.30
C LEU A 15 4.17 0.35 -2.27
N LYS A 16 4.42 1.64 -2.54
CA LYS A 16 5.16 2.52 -1.62
C LYS A 16 4.46 2.70 -0.28
N LEU A 17 3.13 2.76 -0.28
CA LEU A 17 2.33 2.80 0.93
C LEU A 17 2.50 1.51 1.76
N LEU A 18 2.42 0.33 1.13
CA LEU A 18 2.62 -0.96 1.82
C LEU A 18 4.04 -1.10 2.37
N GLU A 19 5.07 -0.72 1.60
CA GLU A 19 6.46 -0.70 2.07
C GLU A 19 6.63 0.21 3.29
N TYR A 20 6.03 1.40 3.25
CA TYR A 20 6.08 2.34 4.36
C TYR A 20 5.40 1.78 5.61
N LEU A 21 4.20 1.20 5.46
CA LEU A 21 3.48 0.58 6.58
C LEU A 21 4.26 -0.54 7.25
N VAL A 22 5.03 -1.33 6.48
CA VAL A 22 5.97 -2.31 7.01
C VAL A 22 7.09 -1.63 7.79
N GLU A 23 7.70 -0.59 7.22
CA GLU A 23 8.82 0.14 7.84
C GLU A 23 8.46 0.72 9.21
N ILE A 24 7.25 1.29 9.33
CA ILE A 24 6.74 1.84 10.60
C ILE A 24 6.07 0.78 11.49
N GLY A 25 6.01 -0.48 11.05
CA GLY A 25 5.52 -1.61 11.83
C GLY A 25 4.00 -1.72 12.00
N LEU A 26 3.21 -1.00 11.18
CA LEU A 26 1.74 -1.10 11.20
C LEU A 26 1.23 -2.37 10.52
N ILE A 27 1.97 -2.90 9.55
CA ILE A 27 1.75 -4.23 8.98
C ILE A 27 3.04 -5.05 9.08
N GLN A 28 2.94 -6.36 8.93
CA GLN A 28 4.06 -7.27 9.12
C GLN A 28 4.44 -7.96 7.81
N LYS A 29 5.75 -8.11 7.60
CA LYS A 29 6.28 -9.03 6.58
C LYS A 29 6.14 -10.47 7.04
N ASN A 30 6.06 -11.39 6.08
CA ASN A 30 6.27 -12.80 6.37
C ASN A 30 7.76 -13.02 6.73
N PRO A 31 8.08 -13.58 7.92
CA PRO A 31 9.46 -13.79 8.34
C PRO A 31 10.18 -14.91 7.55
N GLN A 32 9.45 -15.82 6.93
CA GLN A 32 9.98 -16.89 6.07
C GLN A 32 10.10 -16.45 4.60
N ILE A 33 9.28 -15.51 4.15
CA ILE A 33 9.22 -15.05 2.75
C ILE A 33 9.29 -13.51 2.73
N PRO A 34 10.50 -12.91 2.66
CA PRO A 34 10.69 -11.46 2.84
C PRO A 34 10.02 -10.55 1.80
N SER A 35 9.58 -11.12 0.67
CA SER A 35 8.80 -10.44 -0.38
C SER A 35 7.32 -10.30 -0.03
N ASP A 36 6.86 -11.00 1.00
CA ASP A 36 5.45 -11.11 1.32
C ASP A 36 5.10 -10.32 2.58
N ILE A 37 3.86 -9.88 2.64
CA ILE A 37 3.22 -9.30 3.81
C ILE A 37 2.11 -10.20 4.32
N LEU A 38 1.74 -10.03 5.58
CA LEU A 38 0.60 -10.70 6.17
C LEU A 38 -0.67 -9.90 5.88
N VAL A 39 -1.62 -10.51 5.18
CA VAL A 39 -2.92 -9.93 4.82
C VAL A 39 -4.03 -10.74 5.48
N PHE A 40 -5.05 -10.07 5.99
CA PHE A 40 -6.23 -10.73 6.52
C PHE A 40 -7.27 -10.89 5.41
N CYS A 41 -7.72 -12.11 5.17
CA CYS A 41 -8.83 -12.41 4.28
C CYS A 41 -10.08 -12.65 5.13
N GLU A 42 -11.17 -11.93 4.85
CA GLU A 42 -12.48 -12.15 5.49
C GLU A 42 -13.14 -13.48 5.04
N GLY A 43 -12.53 -14.19 4.09
CA GLY A 43 -12.97 -15.46 3.54
C GLY A 43 -14.00 -15.31 2.41
N ASN A 44 -14.06 -16.29 1.49
CA ASN A 44 -15.09 -16.35 0.43
C ASN A 44 -15.94 -17.64 0.45
N GLY A 45 -15.89 -18.41 1.53
CA GLY A 45 -16.48 -19.74 1.62
C GLY A 45 -15.42 -20.79 1.95
N GLU A 46 -15.63 -22.03 1.51
CA GLU A 46 -14.76 -23.16 1.88
C GLU A 46 -13.39 -23.15 1.16
N GLU A 47 -13.28 -22.48 -0.01
CA GLU A 47 -12.03 -22.44 -0.78
C GLU A 47 -10.97 -21.52 -0.16
N TYR A 48 -11.42 -20.43 0.46
CA TYR A 48 -10.57 -19.44 1.12
C TYR A 48 -11.15 -19.16 2.50
N PRO A 49 -10.76 -19.93 3.53
CA PRO A 49 -11.21 -19.68 4.89
C PRO A 49 -10.73 -18.30 5.37
N GLU A 50 -11.50 -17.71 6.28
CA GLU A 50 -11.10 -16.48 6.96
C GLU A 50 -9.78 -16.69 7.71
N GLY A 51 -8.87 -15.73 7.62
CA GLY A 51 -7.62 -15.78 8.36
C GLY A 51 -6.47 -14.97 7.77
N TRP A 52 -5.29 -15.17 8.36
CA TRP A 52 -4.05 -14.53 7.93
C TRP A 52 -3.36 -15.33 6.83
N TYR A 53 -3.05 -14.66 5.73
CA TYR A 53 -2.36 -15.20 4.58
C TYR A 53 -1.03 -14.48 4.35
N SER A 54 -0.08 -15.21 3.77
CA SER A 54 1.13 -14.62 3.20
C SER A 54 0.84 -14.26 1.75
N GLU A 55 0.95 -12.98 1.42
CA GLU A 55 0.74 -12.49 0.06
C GLU A 55 1.94 -11.68 -0.40
N ASN A 56 2.37 -11.90 -1.65
CA ASN A 56 3.43 -11.13 -2.25
C ASN A 56 3.06 -9.63 -2.27
N ILE A 57 3.96 -8.76 -1.82
CA ILE A 57 3.65 -7.33 -1.68
C ILE A 57 3.27 -6.66 -3.01
N PHE A 58 3.75 -7.17 -4.15
CA PHE A 58 3.39 -6.65 -5.46
C PHE A 58 1.96 -7.05 -5.86
N ASP A 59 1.51 -8.25 -5.48
CA ASP A 59 0.14 -8.69 -5.73
C ASP A 59 -0.82 -7.96 -4.78
N ALA A 60 -0.48 -7.83 -3.50
CA ALA A 60 -1.24 -7.03 -2.55
C ALA A 60 -1.37 -5.56 -3.00
N ALA A 61 -0.31 -4.98 -3.57
CA ALA A 61 -0.36 -3.63 -4.15
C ALA A 61 -1.30 -3.57 -5.36
N ARG A 62 -1.30 -4.60 -6.24
CA ARG A 62 -2.20 -4.67 -7.40
C ARG A 62 -3.66 -4.72 -6.96
N ASP A 63 -3.96 -5.47 -5.91
CA ASP A 63 -5.30 -5.57 -5.35
C ASP A 63 -5.73 -4.25 -4.70
N LEU A 64 -4.85 -3.66 -3.90
CA LEU A 64 -5.11 -2.40 -3.19
C LEU A 64 -5.44 -1.24 -4.13
N VAL A 65 -4.88 -1.21 -5.35
CA VAL A 65 -5.23 -0.20 -6.38
C VAL A 65 -6.73 -0.12 -6.62
N ASN A 66 -7.44 -1.23 -6.56
CA ASN A 66 -8.87 -1.27 -6.87
C ASN A 66 -9.76 -1.06 -5.63
N LYS A 67 -9.17 -0.76 -4.47
CA LYS A 67 -9.84 -0.67 -3.17
C LYS A 67 -9.59 0.71 -2.52
N PRO A 68 -10.19 1.79 -3.05
CA PRO A 68 -9.93 3.16 -2.58
C PRO A 68 -10.30 3.38 -1.11
N ASP A 69 -11.35 2.70 -0.61
CA ASP A 69 -11.71 2.78 0.80
C ASP A 69 -10.63 2.16 1.70
N GLU A 70 -10.03 1.03 1.29
CA GLU A 70 -8.90 0.42 2.02
C GLU A 70 -7.65 1.30 1.96
N GLN A 71 -7.36 1.95 0.83
CA GLN A 71 -6.27 2.93 0.72
C GLN A 71 -6.45 4.05 1.75
N ARG A 72 -7.67 4.58 1.90
CA ARG A 72 -7.97 5.61 2.90
C ARG A 72 -7.80 5.08 4.32
N ILE A 73 -8.35 3.91 4.63
CA ILE A 73 -8.20 3.29 5.96
C ILE A 73 -6.73 3.16 6.34
N LEU A 74 -5.87 2.71 5.42
CA LEU A 74 -4.44 2.60 5.66
C LEU A 74 -3.77 3.96 5.90
N LEU A 75 -4.13 4.98 5.12
CA LEU A 75 -3.62 6.33 5.27
C LEU A 75 -4.06 7.00 6.58
N ASP A 76 -5.30 6.76 7.00
CA ASP A 76 -5.84 7.27 8.26
C ASP A 76 -5.20 6.55 9.45
N ALA A 77 -4.99 5.23 9.35
CA ALA A 77 -4.30 4.45 10.37
C ALA A 77 -2.87 4.97 10.63
N ILE A 78 -2.16 5.50 9.62
CA ILE A 78 -0.85 6.13 9.78
C ILE A 78 -0.95 7.36 10.71
N GLU A 79 -1.92 8.24 10.46
CA GLU A 79 -2.14 9.44 11.27
C GLU A 79 -2.64 9.12 12.68
N GLU A 80 -3.58 8.20 12.82
CA GLU A 80 -4.10 7.75 14.12
C GLU A 80 -3.00 7.18 15.03
N LYS A 81 -1.98 6.56 14.42
CA LYS A 81 -0.82 6.02 15.13
C LYS A 81 0.29 7.04 15.36
N GLY A 82 0.07 8.29 14.95
CA GLY A 82 0.98 9.42 15.16
C GLY A 82 2.16 9.48 14.20
N PHE A 83 2.11 8.72 13.09
CA PHE A 83 3.13 8.77 12.05
C PHE A 83 2.79 9.84 11.00
N LYS A 84 3.81 10.37 10.32
CA LYS A 84 3.64 11.31 9.21
C LYS A 84 3.25 10.53 7.94
N LYS A 85 2.22 10.96 7.21
CA LYS A 85 1.90 10.38 5.89
C LYS A 85 3.11 10.40 4.95
N PRO A 86 3.39 9.31 4.23
CA PRO A 86 4.53 9.24 3.32
C PRO A 86 4.30 10.13 2.09
N GLU A 87 5.38 10.61 1.49
CA GLU A 87 5.33 11.22 0.16
C GLU A 87 5.25 10.09 -0.88
N LEU A 88 4.13 10.01 -1.59
CA LEU A 88 3.87 8.95 -2.56
C LEU A 88 4.09 9.46 -4.00
N PRO A 89 5.22 9.15 -4.63
CA PRO A 89 5.58 9.69 -5.94
C PRO A 89 4.62 9.20 -7.04
N LYS A 90 4.20 10.12 -7.90
CA LYS A 90 3.51 9.79 -9.15
C LYS A 90 4.53 9.32 -10.18
N PHE A 91 4.14 8.40 -11.06
CA PHE A 91 5.06 7.86 -12.07
C PHE A 91 5.61 8.93 -13.02
N GLU A 92 4.84 9.99 -13.28
CA GLU A 92 5.26 11.12 -14.11
C GLU A 92 6.47 11.87 -13.54
N THR A 93 6.58 11.98 -12.21
CA THR A 93 7.69 12.67 -11.54
C THR A 93 9.01 11.91 -11.67
N VAL A 94 8.97 10.57 -11.65
CA VAL A 94 10.17 9.73 -11.73
C VAL A 94 10.89 9.90 -13.08
N ARG A 95 10.14 10.08 -14.17
CA ARG A 95 10.72 10.23 -15.51
C ARG A 95 11.52 11.54 -15.66
N LEU A 96 11.05 12.62 -15.04
CA LEU A 96 11.70 13.93 -15.09
C LEU A 96 13.03 13.95 -14.32
N ASP A 97 13.13 13.19 -13.22
CA ASP A 97 14.36 13.11 -12.46
C ASP A 97 15.44 12.30 -13.19
N VAL A 98 15.05 11.22 -13.89
CA VAL A 98 15.98 10.44 -14.73
C VAL A 98 16.61 11.32 -15.81
N GLU A 99 15.84 12.18 -16.48
CA GLU A 99 16.37 13.08 -17.52
C GLU A 99 17.40 14.09 -16.98
N LYS A 100 17.27 14.54 -15.73
CA LYS A 100 18.25 15.44 -15.09
C LYS A 100 19.57 14.76 -14.69
N PHE A 101 19.57 13.44 -14.50
CA PHE A 101 20.80 12.70 -14.18
C PHE A 101 21.66 12.43 -15.41
N PHE A 102 21.11 12.57 -16.63
CA PHE A 102 21.80 12.30 -17.88
C PHE A 102 22.09 13.55 -18.74
N SER A 103 21.87 14.75 -18.19
CA SER A 103 22.26 16.05 -18.79
C SER A 103 23.52 16.60 -18.15
#